data_AF-T2JF31-F1
#
_entry.id   AF-T2JF31-F1
#
_cell.length_a   1.000
_cell.length_b   1.000
_cell.length_c   1.000
_cell.angle_alpha   90.00
_cell.angle_beta   90.00
_cell.angle_gamma   90.00
#
_symmetry.space_group_name_H-M   'P 1'
#
loop_
_entity.id
_entity.type
_entity.pdbx_description
1 polymer ?
#
loop_
_entity_poly.entity_id
_entity_poly.type
_entity_poly.pdbx_seq_one_letter_code
_entity_poly.pdbx_strand_id
1 'polypeptide(L)'
;MGIFVLGTGIQMYKQSCDVGERIGQDCFRFIITSGDSQLFLGTTNNHLENGVKGFKSAFFCTWYKWGRNANKIEEVIKNFEDAKNTAPFDPIALIYDNNAIALKRGNPYKLAVVVPVDPHAEVARNMLRGVASKQDEFNQQRKDKNLPLLELVIANDKNVAFSKAMRYIFLFPVPCFLFPQPESVPTQYGKFYNNHISQEIARKLVKKEVLGIIGHRSSGSSLAAVAIYNQHKIPMISPTSSSTDLDNEEYEVFFRTVASNKEYAEKFYLYGKEKCLSDQNNKM
;
A
#
# COMPACT_ATOMS: atom_id res chain seq x y z
N MET A 1 56.78 14.97 -19.86
CA MET A 1 55.34 14.76 -20.15
C MET A 1 54.86 13.60 -19.30
N GLY A 2 54.31 13.88 -18.12
CA GLY A 2 53.77 12.86 -17.21
C GLY A 2 52.26 12.77 -17.39
N ILE A 3 51.77 11.58 -17.74
CA ILE A 3 50.34 11.31 -17.88
C ILE A 3 49.75 11.17 -16.47
N PHE A 4 48.91 12.13 -16.07
CA PHE A 4 48.08 12.02 -14.88
C PHE A 4 46.80 11.27 -15.26
N VAL A 5 46.64 10.05 -14.73
CA VAL A 5 45.38 9.31 -14.80
C VAL A 5 44.48 9.81 -13.67
N LEU A 6 43.49 10.64 -13.99
CA LEU A 6 42.42 11.01 -13.08
C LEU A 6 41.43 9.84 -13.00
N GLY A 7 41.58 9.00 -11.98
CA GLY A 7 40.57 8.00 -11.64
C GLY A 7 39.29 8.70 -11.20
N THR A 8 38.24 8.63 -12.02
CA THR A 8 36.88 9.02 -11.63
C THR A 8 36.36 7.97 -10.65
N GLY A 9 36.65 8.17 -9.37
CA GLY A 9 36.02 7.40 -8.30
C GLY A 9 34.51 7.62 -8.36
N ILE A 10 33.76 6.62 -8.79
CA ILE A 10 32.33 6.55 -8.55
C ILE A 10 32.19 6.38 -7.03
N GLN A 11 31.99 7.48 -6.32
CA GLN A 11 31.63 7.45 -4.91
C GLN A 11 30.25 6.81 -4.82
N MET A 12 30.22 5.48 -4.64
CA MET A 12 28.99 4.79 -4.29
C MET A 12 28.54 5.34 -2.95
N TYR A 13 27.56 6.24 -2.98
CA TYR A 13 26.85 6.70 -1.80
C TYR A 13 26.25 5.46 -1.13
N LYS A 14 26.94 4.90 -0.13
CA LYS A 14 26.38 3.88 0.74
C LYS A 14 25.30 4.61 1.53
N GLN A 15 24.06 4.53 1.06
CA GLN A 15 22.91 5.05 1.79
C GLN A 15 22.93 4.37 3.16
N SER A 16 23.19 5.16 4.21
CA SER A 16 23.18 4.67 5.59
C SER A 16 21.78 4.17 5.88
N CYS A 17 21.65 2.90 6.28
CA CYS A 17 20.39 2.33 6.71
C CYS A 17 20.30 2.38 8.22
N ASP A 18 19.16 2.80 8.73
CA ASP A 18 18.91 2.77 10.16
C ASP A 18 18.84 1.33 10.67
N VAL A 19 19.15 1.15 11.95
CA VAL A 19 19.20 -0.16 12.59
C VAL A 19 17.81 -0.81 12.51
N GLY A 20 17.74 -2.01 11.92
CA GLY A 20 16.49 -2.76 11.75
C GLY A 20 15.74 -2.49 10.44
N GLU A 21 16.23 -1.59 9.59
CA GLU A 21 15.63 -1.28 8.28
C GLU A 21 16.24 -2.07 7.12
N ARG A 22 17.16 -2.98 7.41
CA ARG A 22 17.86 -3.74 6.38
C ARG A 22 17.20 -5.09 6.13
N ILE A 23 16.76 -5.33 4.89
CA ILE A 23 16.32 -6.66 4.42
C ILE A 23 17.25 -7.10 3.31
N GLY A 24 18.13 -8.06 3.59
CA GLY A 24 19.15 -8.47 2.63
C GLY A 24 20.05 -7.30 2.23
N GLN A 25 19.98 -6.89 0.96
CA GLN A 25 20.74 -5.76 0.42
C GLN A 25 19.94 -4.45 0.35
N ASP A 26 18.63 -4.49 0.61
CA ASP A 26 17.75 -3.33 0.53
C ASP A 26 17.66 -2.56 1.85
N CYS A 27 17.73 -1.24 1.74
CA CYS A 27 17.32 -0.30 2.78
C CYS A 27 15.81 -0.09 2.69
N PHE A 28 15.08 -0.39 3.75
CA PHE A 28 13.63 -0.26 3.79
C PHE A 28 13.13 0.18 5.17
N ARG A 29 12.53 1.36 5.19
CA ARG A 29 11.85 1.91 6.35
C ARG A 29 10.52 1.20 6.60
N PHE A 30 10.58 0.17 7.45
CA PHE A 30 9.42 -0.59 7.90
C PHE A 30 8.53 0.26 8.81
N ILE A 31 7.51 0.88 8.22
CA ILE A 31 6.53 1.65 8.98
C ILE A 31 5.17 1.02 8.89
N ILE A 32 4.60 0.80 10.07
CA ILE A 32 3.22 0.46 10.33
C ILE A 32 2.77 1.38 11.46
N THR A 33 1.83 2.27 11.21
CA THR A 33 1.48 3.36 12.14
C THR A 33 -0.03 3.62 12.12
N SER A 34 -0.61 3.90 13.29
CA SER A 34 -1.96 4.48 13.39
C SER A 34 -1.92 5.91 13.96
N GLY A 35 -0.74 6.50 14.10
CA GLY A 35 -0.54 7.81 14.72
C GLY A 35 0.77 7.93 15.49
N ASP A 36 1.49 6.82 15.65
CA ASP A 36 2.63 6.68 16.55
C ASP A 36 3.99 6.82 15.84
N SER A 37 4.01 7.10 14.54
CA SER A 37 5.22 7.38 13.76
C SER A 37 4.92 8.33 12.59
N GLN A 38 5.91 9.11 12.15
CA GLN A 38 5.78 9.94 10.96
C GLN A 38 5.80 9.07 9.69
N LEU A 39 4.69 9.07 8.94
CA LEU A 39 4.62 8.28 7.71
C LEU A 39 5.45 8.92 6.59
N PHE A 40 5.35 10.22 6.36
CA PHE A 40 6.14 10.94 5.35
C PHE A 40 7.26 11.72 6.04
N LEU A 41 8.49 11.58 5.54
CA LEU A 41 9.62 12.37 6.01
C LEU A 41 9.63 13.75 5.34
N GLY A 42 10.21 14.75 6.01
CA GLY A 42 10.37 16.11 5.46
C GLY A 42 9.12 17.00 5.56
N THR A 43 8.11 16.62 6.34
CA THR A 43 6.96 17.49 6.64
C THR A 43 7.33 18.55 7.66
N THR A 44 6.99 19.82 7.43
CA THR A 44 7.26 20.95 8.34
C THR A 44 6.16 21.21 9.37
N ASN A 45 5.20 20.29 9.51
CA ASN A 45 4.08 20.45 10.42
C ASN A 45 4.48 20.03 11.85
N ASN A 46 4.89 21.02 12.66
CA ASN A 46 5.31 20.80 14.05
C ASN A 46 4.19 20.21 14.92
N HIS A 47 2.92 20.57 14.66
CA HIS A 47 1.77 20.03 15.39
C HIS A 47 1.62 18.52 15.14
N LEU A 48 1.80 18.08 13.89
CA LEU A 48 1.78 16.66 13.55
C LEU A 48 2.90 15.91 14.27
N GLU A 49 4.11 16.45 14.29
CA GLU A 49 5.25 15.85 15.00
C GLU A 49 5.01 15.74 16.51
N ASN A 50 4.48 16.79 17.13
CA ASN A 50 4.15 16.80 18.55
C ASN A 50 3.05 15.78 18.89
N GLY A 51 2.01 15.70 18.06
CA GLY A 51 0.95 14.69 18.17
C GLY A 51 1.51 13.27 18.10
N VAL A 52 2.38 12.99 17.12
CA VAL A 52 3.05 11.69 16.95
C VAL A 52 3.90 11.32 18.17
N LYS A 53 4.70 12.26 18.69
CA LYS A 53 5.53 12.05 19.89
C LYS A 53 4.68 11.70 21.12
N GLY A 54 3.54 12.39 21.28
CA GLY A 54 2.62 12.16 22.40
C GLY A 54 1.82 10.85 22.28
N PHE A 55 1.55 10.38 21.05
CA PHE A 55 0.60 9.31 20.79
C PHE A 55 0.91 7.99 21.51
N LYS A 56 2.16 7.49 21.43
CA LYS A 56 2.57 6.25 22.13
C LYS A 56 2.35 6.33 23.63
N SER A 57 2.74 7.47 24.23
CA SER A 57 2.60 7.69 25.67
C SER A 57 1.14 7.77 26.12
N ALA A 58 0.26 8.30 25.26
CA ALA A 58 -1.16 8.46 25.57
C ALA A 58 -1.95 7.14 25.48
N PHE A 59 -1.62 6.28 24.51
CA PHE A 59 -2.44 5.11 24.19
C PHE A 59 -1.78 3.74 24.47
N PHE A 60 -0.45 3.64 24.52
CA PHE A 60 0.27 2.34 24.54
C PHE A 60 1.25 2.15 25.70
N CYS A 61 1.52 3.16 26.53
CA CYS A 61 2.33 2.98 27.74
C CYS A 61 1.57 2.16 28.79
N THR A 62 1.95 0.89 28.93
CA THR A 62 1.35 -0.11 29.84
C THR A 62 2.25 -0.49 31.03
N TRP A 63 3.45 0.09 31.15
CA TRP A 63 4.41 -0.31 32.20
C TRP A 63 4.06 0.21 33.60
N TYR A 64 3.18 1.21 33.68
CA TYR A 64 2.54 1.58 34.94
C TYR A 64 1.10 1.08 34.91
N LYS A 65 0.70 0.44 36.00
CA LYS A 65 -0.65 0.00 36.33
C LYS A 65 -1.60 1.19 36.57
N TRP A 66 -1.51 2.22 35.73
CA TRP A 66 -2.31 3.43 35.71
C TRP A 66 -2.86 3.55 34.29
N GLY A 67 -4.18 3.59 34.14
CA GLY A 67 -4.84 3.64 32.85
C GLY A 67 -4.46 4.87 32.01
N ARG A 68 -5.00 4.94 30.79
CA ARG A 68 -4.81 6.05 29.85
C ARG A 68 -4.86 7.41 30.54
N ASN A 69 -3.82 8.25 30.35
CA ASN A 69 -3.80 9.61 30.88
C ASN A 69 -4.73 10.49 30.03
N ALA A 70 -5.92 10.78 30.54
CA ALA A 70 -6.94 11.57 29.84
C ALA A 70 -6.40 12.93 29.37
N ASN A 71 -5.63 13.63 30.20
CA ASN A 71 -5.05 14.92 29.84
C ASN A 71 -4.07 14.80 28.67
N LYS A 72 -3.29 13.72 28.63
CA LYS A 72 -2.36 13.45 27.52
C LYS A 72 -3.10 13.11 26.22
N ILE A 73 -4.22 12.41 26.30
CA ILE A 73 -5.06 12.13 25.13
C ILE A 73 -5.63 13.41 24.53
N GLU A 74 -6.17 14.31 25.37
CA GLU A 74 -6.70 15.60 24.89
C GLU A 74 -5.60 16.44 24.23
N GLU A 75 -4.39 16.45 24.80
CA GLU A 75 -3.23 17.12 24.21
C GLU A 75 -2.86 16.55 22.83
N VAL A 76 -2.89 15.23 22.67
CA VAL A 76 -2.60 14.56 21.39
C VAL A 76 -3.68 14.89 20.35
N ILE A 77 -4.96 14.82 20.71
CA ILE A 77 -6.07 15.16 19.82
C ILE A 77 -5.96 16.62 19.39
N LYS A 78 -5.73 17.54 20.33
CA LYS A 78 -5.57 18.95 20.01
C LYS A 78 -4.41 19.19 19.03
N ASN A 79 -3.26 18.53 19.23
CA ASN A 79 -2.14 18.63 18.29
C ASN A 79 -2.50 18.14 16.89
N PHE A 80 -3.27 17.06 16.75
CA PHE A 80 -3.71 16.59 15.44
C PHE A 80 -4.79 17.49 14.81
N GLU A 81 -5.68 18.06 15.62
CA GLU A 81 -6.63 19.08 15.17
C GLU A 81 -5.90 20.31 14.62
N ASP A 82 -4.91 20.84 15.35
CA ASP A 82 -4.06 21.95 14.92
C ASP A 82 -3.25 21.58 13.66
N ALA A 83 -2.76 20.34 13.58
CA ALA A 83 -2.04 19.84 12.40
C ALA A 83 -2.94 19.80 11.16
N LYS A 84 -4.18 19.33 11.32
CA LYS A 84 -5.20 19.28 10.27
C LYS A 84 -5.58 20.69 9.82
N ASN A 85 -5.75 21.63 10.75
CA ASN A 85 -6.05 23.03 10.42
C ASN A 85 -4.89 23.73 9.68
N THR A 86 -3.65 23.40 10.05
CA THR A 86 -2.44 23.93 9.40
C THR A 86 -2.24 23.38 7.98
N ALA A 87 -2.58 22.11 7.76
CA ALA A 87 -2.40 21.42 6.49
C ALA A 87 -3.67 20.62 6.11
N PRO A 88 -4.75 21.29 5.68
CA PRO A 88 -6.07 20.65 5.48
C PRO A 88 -6.10 19.60 4.37
N PHE A 89 -5.12 19.63 3.45
CA PHE A 89 -4.99 18.66 2.35
C PHE A 89 -4.00 17.52 2.65
N ASP A 90 -3.40 17.50 3.84
CA ASP A 90 -2.56 16.40 4.31
C ASP A 90 -3.45 15.26 4.84
N PRO A 91 -3.50 14.10 4.15
CA PRO A 91 -4.34 13.00 4.60
C PRO A 91 -3.89 12.41 5.95
N ILE A 92 -2.61 12.58 6.32
CA ILE A 92 -2.09 11.97 7.56
C ILE A 92 -2.59 12.70 8.79
N ALA A 93 -2.65 14.03 8.76
CA ALA A 93 -3.20 14.79 9.87
C ALA A 93 -4.66 14.39 10.15
N LEU A 94 -5.47 14.23 9.09
CA LEU A 94 -6.87 13.80 9.22
C LEU A 94 -7.00 12.35 9.72
N ILE A 95 -6.22 11.41 9.20
CA ILE A 95 -6.27 10.00 9.65
C ILE A 95 -5.85 9.90 11.12
N TYR A 96 -4.78 10.59 11.52
CA TYR A 96 -4.26 10.52 12.89
C TYR A 96 -5.21 11.16 13.90
N ASP A 97 -5.84 12.29 13.54
CA ASP A 97 -6.93 12.89 14.32
C ASP A 97 -8.09 11.90 14.51
N ASN A 98 -8.58 11.33 13.40
CA ASN A 98 -9.67 10.35 13.42
C ASN A 98 -9.33 9.10 14.25
N ASN A 99 -8.10 8.60 14.15
CA ASN A 99 -7.62 7.47 14.95
C ASN A 99 -7.54 7.81 16.43
N ALA A 100 -7.04 8.99 16.80
CA ALA A 100 -6.97 9.43 18.19
C ALA A 100 -8.37 9.56 18.82
N ILE A 101 -9.34 10.11 18.08
CA ILE A 101 -10.74 10.19 18.50
C ILE A 101 -11.36 8.79 18.64
N ALA A 102 -11.12 7.89 17.68
CA ALA A 102 -11.61 6.52 17.70
C ALA A 102 -11.06 5.75 18.91
N LEU A 103 -9.76 5.87 19.18
CA LEU A 103 -9.12 5.25 20.34
C LEU A 103 -9.61 5.85 21.66
N LYS A 104 -9.81 7.17 21.75
CA LYS A 104 -10.39 7.83 22.94
C LYS A 104 -11.77 7.27 23.27
N ARG A 105 -12.65 7.12 22.27
CA ARG A 105 -13.97 6.50 22.44
C ARG A 105 -13.86 5.04 22.88
N GLY A 106 -12.88 4.31 22.36
CA GLY A 106 -12.58 2.93 22.73
C GLY A 106 -13.24 1.91 21.80
N ASN A 107 -12.63 0.72 21.76
CA ASN A 107 -13.02 -0.43 20.92
C ASN A 107 -13.35 -0.07 19.45
N PRO A 108 -12.45 0.61 18.71
CA PRO A 108 -12.70 0.92 17.32
C PRO A 108 -12.63 -0.34 16.44
N TYR A 109 -13.36 -0.33 15.33
CA TYR A 109 -13.06 -1.21 14.21
C TYR A 109 -11.69 -0.84 13.65
N LYS A 110 -10.91 -1.84 13.26
CA LYS A 110 -9.54 -1.62 12.80
C LYS A 110 -9.35 -2.17 11.40
N LEU A 111 -8.96 -1.32 10.46
CA LEU A 111 -8.58 -1.74 9.11
C LEU A 111 -7.12 -1.37 8.84
N ALA A 112 -6.46 -2.13 7.98
CA ALA A 112 -5.13 -1.75 7.49
C ALA A 112 -5.19 -1.19 6.08
N VAL A 113 -4.33 -0.22 5.80
CA VAL A 113 -4.18 0.40 4.49
C VAL A 113 -2.72 0.32 4.10
N VAL A 114 -2.43 -0.37 3.00
CA VAL A 114 -1.07 -0.62 2.54
C VAL A 114 -0.77 0.25 1.33
N VAL A 115 0.27 1.08 1.45
CA VAL A 115 0.61 2.11 0.46
C VAL A 115 2.11 2.17 0.15
N PRO A 116 2.47 2.60 -1.08
CA PRO A 116 3.87 2.65 -1.54
C PRO A 116 4.57 3.94 -1.08
N VAL A 117 4.83 4.13 0.21
CA VAL A 117 5.37 5.42 0.70
C VAL A 117 6.76 5.70 0.11
N ASP A 118 7.64 4.70 0.12
CA ASP A 118 9.01 4.84 -0.37
C ASP A 118 9.17 4.00 -1.65
N PRO A 119 9.53 4.54 -2.83
CA PRO A 119 9.83 5.94 -3.14
C PRO A 119 8.61 6.75 -3.62
N HIS A 120 7.38 6.21 -3.56
CA HIS A 120 6.21 6.80 -4.23
C HIS A 120 5.31 7.62 -3.30
N ALA A 121 5.90 8.57 -2.55
CA ALA A 121 5.19 9.34 -1.54
C ALA A 121 3.92 10.05 -2.07
N GLU A 122 3.96 10.66 -3.26
CA GLU A 122 2.79 11.30 -3.86
C GLU A 122 1.66 10.32 -4.19
N VAL A 123 2.00 9.12 -4.67
CA VAL A 123 1.01 8.07 -4.93
C VAL A 123 0.37 7.64 -3.63
N ALA A 124 1.18 7.40 -2.59
CA ALA A 124 0.68 7.06 -1.26
C ALA A 124 -0.23 8.16 -0.69
N ARG A 125 0.14 9.45 -0.81
CA ARG A 125 -0.71 10.57 -0.37
C ARG A 125 -2.05 10.59 -1.10
N ASN A 126 -2.06 10.39 -2.42
CA ASN A 126 -3.31 10.38 -3.18
C ASN A 126 -4.22 9.21 -2.80
N MET A 127 -3.65 8.02 -2.61
CA MET A 127 -4.41 6.87 -2.08
C MET A 127 -4.98 7.19 -0.68
N LEU A 128 -4.16 7.76 0.20
CA LEU A 128 -4.56 8.09 1.57
C LEU A 128 -5.58 9.23 1.63
N ARG A 129 -5.63 10.17 0.69
CA ARG A 129 -6.66 11.22 0.64
C ARG A 129 -8.06 10.63 0.48
N GLY A 130 -8.23 9.68 -0.45
CA GLY A 130 -9.51 8.99 -0.62
C GLY A 130 -9.91 8.19 0.61
N VAL A 131 -8.94 7.47 1.19
CA VAL A 131 -9.11 6.69 2.42
C VAL A 131 -9.49 7.59 3.61
N ALA A 132 -8.77 8.68 3.83
CA ALA A 132 -9.00 9.63 4.92
C ALA A 132 -10.40 10.25 4.82
N SER A 133 -10.81 10.66 3.62
CA SER A 133 -12.15 11.21 3.38
C SER A 133 -13.25 10.21 3.73
N LYS A 134 -13.10 8.92 3.37
CA LYS A 134 -14.09 7.90 3.70
C LYS A 134 -14.08 7.46 5.16
N GLN A 135 -12.92 7.47 5.82
CA GLN A 135 -12.84 7.26 7.26
C GLN A 135 -13.58 8.37 8.02
N ASP A 136 -13.34 9.63 7.64
CA ASP A 136 -13.96 10.80 8.25
C ASP A 136 -15.49 10.76 8.10
N GLU A 137 -15.98 10.51 6.88
CA GLU A 137 -17.41 10.34 6.61
C GLU A 137 -18.03 9.22 7.49
N PHE A 138 -17.38 8.04 7.54
CA PHE A 138 -17.85 6.91 8.35
C PHE A 138 -17.89 7.25 9.85
N ASN A 139 -16.85 7.93 10.35
CA ASN A 139 -16.74 8.27 11.76
C ASN A 139 -17.74 9.36 12.17
N GLN A 140 -17.97 10.36 11.33
CA GLN A 140 -18.94 11.43 11.58
C GLN A 140 -20.36 10.90 11.67
N GLN A 141 -20.79 10.04 10.73
CA GLN A 141 -22.13 9.44 10.72
C GLN A 141 -22.44 8.58 11.97
N ARG A 142 -21.39 8.13 12.65
CA ARG A 142 -21.46 7.27 13.85
C ARG A 142 -21.23 8.04 15.14
N LYS A 143 -20.75 9.27 15.07
CA LYS A 143 -20.31 10.04 16.23
C LYS A 143 -21.44 10.31 17.21
N ASP A 144 -22.62 10.64 16.69
CA ASP A 144 -23.81 10.99 17.48
C ASP A 144 -24.59 9.76 17.97
N LYS A 145 -24.38 8.61 17.32
CA LYS A 145 -25.05 7.35 17.64
C LYS A 145 -24.34 6.52 18.70
N ASN A 146 -23.22 7.04 19.25
CA ASN A 146 -22.34 6.33 20.18
C ASN A 146 -21.91 4.94 19.68
N LEU A 147 -21.70 4.80 18.38
CA LEU A 147 -21.28 3.54 17.78
C LEU A 147 -19.75 3.45 17.67
N PRO A 148 -19.16 2.24 17.56
CA PRO A 148 -17.74 2.07 17.30
C PRO A 148 -17.30 2.84 16.05
N LEU A 149 -16.15 3.50 16.18
CA LEU A 149 -15.48 4.26 15.12
C LEU A 149 -14.45 3.40 14.40
N LEU A 150 -13.93 3.92 13.29
CA LEU A 150 -12.90 3.29 12.49
C LEU A 150 -11.51 3.87 12.80
N GLU A 151 -10.59 3.00 13.22
CA GLU A 151 -9.15 3.21 13.27
C GLU A 151 -8.51 2.62 12.00
N LEU A 152 -7.60 3.38 11.38
CA LEU A 152 -6.79 2.94 10.26
C LEU A 152 -5.33 2.74 10.66
N VAL A 153 -4.79 1.57 10.36
CA VAL A 153 -3.37 1.26 10.46
C VAL A 153 -2.75 1.38 9.07
N ILE A 154 -1.80 2.29 8.88
CA ILE A 154 -1.16 2.52 7.59
C ILE A 154 0.18 1.78 7.56
N ALA A 155 0.43 1.01 6.49
CA ALA A 155 1.68 0.29 6.28
C ALA A 155 2.36 0.71 4.97
N ASN A 156 3.68 0.94 5.03
CA ASN A 156 4.52 1.11 3.86
C ASN A 156 4.91 -0.26 3.31
N ASP A 157 4.80 -0.51 2.00
CA ASP A 157 5.25 -1.77 1.38
C ASP A 157 6.33 -1.59 0.31
N LYS A 158 6.81 -0.36 0.09
CA LYS A 158 7.70 0.07 -1.02
C LYS A 158 7.13 -0.13 -2.43
N ASN A 159 6.10 -0.96 -2.55
CA ASN A 159 5.53 -1.48 -3.77
C ASN A 159 6.61 -1.88 -4.77
N VAL A 160 7.49 -2.78 -4.33
CA VAL A 160 8.52 -3.37 -5.18
C VAL A 160 7.82 -4.11 -6.31
N ALA A 161 7.66 -3.41 -7.42
CA ALA A 161 7.17 -3.97 -8.66
C ALA A 161 8.24 -4.92 -9.20
N PHE A 162 7.77 -6.00 -9.82
CA PHE A 162 8.60 -6.97 -10.51
C PHE A 162 9.53 -6.26 -11.51
N SER A 163 10.81 -6.14 -11.16
CA SER A 163 11.85 -5.66 -12.05
C SER A 163 12.72 -6.86 -12.42
N LYS A 164 12.64 -7.23 -13.70
CA LYS A 164 13.71 -7.75 -14.59
C LYS A 164 13.33 -9.00 -15.41
N ALA A 165 12.19 -8.99 -16.09
CA ALA A 165 11.97 -9.91 -17.22
C ALA A 165 10.96 -9.37 -18.26
N MET A 166 11.08 -8.09 -18.65
CA MET A 166 10.41 -7.60 -19.85
C MET A 166 11.46 -7.03 -20.81
N ARG A 167 12.42 -7.86 -21.23
CA ARG A 167 13.45 -7.44 -22.20
C ARG A 167 13.59 -8.32 -23.45
N TYR A 168 12.80 -9.36 -23.65
CA TYR A 168 13.02 -10.25 -24.81
C TYR A 168 11.77 -10.82 -25.46
N ILE A 169 10.71 -10.04 -25.70
CA ILE A 169 9.64 -10.46 -26.64
C ILE A 169 9.05 -9.24 -27.37
N PHE A 170 9.86 -8.44 -28.07
CA PHE A 170 9.35 -7.40 -28.99
C PHE A 170 10.36 -7.07 -30.11
N LEU A 171 11.04 -8.07 -30.66
CA LEU A 171 11.99 -7.84 -31.77
C LEU A 171 11.58 -8.46 -33.12
N PHE A 172 10.39 -9.06 -33.23
CA PHE A 172 9.92 -9.59 -34.50
C PHE A 172 8.45 -9.19 -34.75
N PRO A 173 8.12 -8.52 -35.86
CA PRO A 173 6.73 -8.32 -36.27
C PRO A 173 6.15 -9.69 -36.63
N VAL A 174 5.22 -10.19 -35.82
CA VAL A 174 4.51 -11.44 -36.11
C VAL A 174 3.39 -11.13 -37.12
N PRO A 175 3.39 -11.74 -38.32
CA PRO A 175 2.30 -11.56 -39.27
C PRO A 175 0.97 -12.07 -38.70
N CYS A 176 -0.14 -11.36 -38.99
CA CYS A 176 -1.48 -11.63 -38.44
C CYS A 176 -1.97 -13.09 -38.54
N PHE A 177 -1.41 -13.90 -39.45
CA PHE A 177 -1.79 -15.30 -39.66
C PHE A 177 -1.16 -16.29 -38.66
N LEU A 178 -0.26 -15.83 -37.79
CA LEU A 178 0.44 -16.64 -36.78
C LEU A 178 0.09 -16.20 -35.35
N PHE A 179 -1.12 -15.69 -35.10
CA PHE A 179 -1.59 -15.56 -33.71
C PHE A 179 -1.77 -16.97 -33.12
N PRO A 180 -0.95 -17.38 -32.12
CA PRO A 180 -1.18 -18.66 -31.48
C PRO A 180 -2.53 -18.61 -30.74
N GLN A 181 -3.30 -19.71 -30.84
CA GLN A 181 -4.47 -19.92 -29.99
C GLN A 181 -4.05 -19.79 -28.51
N PRO A 182 -4.88 -19.23 -27.62
CA PRO A 182 -4.51 -18.82 -26.27
C PRO A 182 -4.12 -19.97 -25.31
N GLU A 183 -4.07 -21.21 -25.77
CA GLU A 183 -4.02 -22.41 -24.92
C GLU A 183 -2.61 -22.91 -24.55
N SER A 184 -1.52 -22.25 -24.96
CA SER A 184 -0.17 -22.76 -24.66
C SER A 184 0.82 -21.73 -24.13
N VAL A 185 0.38 -20.66 -23.46
CA VAL A 185 1.30 -19.84 -22.66
C VAL A 185 1.64 -20.64 -21.38
N PRO A 186 2.90 -21.05 -21.16
CA PRO A 186 3.24 -21.83 -19.97
C PRO A 186 2.93 -21.05 -18.70
N THR A 187 2.01 -21.57 -17.89
CA THR A 187 1.61 -21.04 -16.57
C THR A 187 2.68 -21.20 -15.48
N GLN A 188 3.89 -21.66 -15.84
CA GLN A 188 4.99 -21.90 -14.90
C GLN A 188 5.77 -20.62 -14.53
N TYR A 189 5.13 -19.45 -14.56
CA TYR A 189 5.71 -18.19 -14.08
C TYR A 189 5.40 -17.89 -12.59
N GLY A 190 4.48 -18.64 -11.96
CA GLY A 190 3.98 -18.34 -10.61
C GLY A 190 4.87 -18.72 -9.42
N LYS A 191 6.02 -19.39 -9.60
CA LYS A 191 6.73 -20.08 -8.50
C LYS A 191 8.04 -19.45 -8.01
N PHE A 192 8.52 -18.35 -8.61
CA PHE A 192 9.88 -17.85 -8.36
C PHE A 192 9.99 -16.37 -7.90
N TYR A 193 8.98 -15.77 -7.28
CA TYR A 193 9.03 -14.32 -7.01
C TYR A 193 8.52 -13.96 -5.61
N ASN A 194 9.42 -13.97 -4.62
CA ASN A 194 9.09 -13.67 -3.23
C ASN A 194 9.33 -12.18 -2.90
N ASN A 195 8.27 -11.37 -2.90
CA ASN A 195 8.34 -10.02 -2.34
C ASN A 195 8.35 -10.11 -0.81
N HIS A 196 9.56 -10.30 -0.26
CA HIS A 196 9.78 -10.47 1.17
C HIS A 196 9.25 -9.29 2.00
N ILE A 197 9.30 -8.06 1.47
CA ILE A 197 8.75 -6.87 2.14
C ILE A 197 7.24 -7.03 2.34
N SER A 198 6.51 -7.36 1.28
CA SER A 198 5.04 -7.51 1.35
C SER A 198 4.64 -8.67 2.26
N GLN A 199 5.41 -9.77 2.27
CA GLN A 199 5.21 -10.86 3.21
C GLN A 199 5.42 -10.43 4.66
N GLU A 200 6.49 -9.69 4.95
CA GLU A 200 6.78 -9.19 6.31
C GLU A 200 5.72 -8.19 6.78
N ILE A 201 5.25 -7.30 5.89
CA ILE A 201 4.12 -6.41 6.19
C ILE A 201 2.88 -7.22 6.51
N ALA A 202 2.54 -8.24 5.71
CA ALA A 202 1.40 -9.10 5.97
C ALA A 202 1.50 -9.81 7.33
N ARG A 203 2.66 -10.40 7.65
CA ARG A 203 2.92 -11.05 8.96
C ARG A 203 2.76 -10.09 10.13
N LYS A 204 3.18 -8.84 9.97
CA LYS A 204 3.03 -7.81 11.00
C LYS A 204 1.58 -7.33 11.14
N LEU A 205 0.85 -7.17 10.03
CA LEU A 205 -0.54 -6.70 10.03
C LEU A 205 -1.51 -7.74 10.62
N VAL A 206 -1.28 -9.03 10.37
CA VAL A 206 -2.05 -10.11 11.02
C VAL A 206 -2.00 -10.01 12.54
N LYS A 207 -0.83 -9.67 13.11
CA LYS A 207 -0.65 -9.50 14.56
C LYS A 207 -1.29 -8.23 15.13
N LYS A 208 -1.82 -7.35 14.27
CA LYS A 208 -2.51 -6.11 14.68
C LYS A 208 -4.02 -6.27 14.84
N GLU A 209 -4.55 -7.47 14.60
CA GLU A 209 -5.98 -7.81 14.72
C GLU A 209 -6.86 -6.89 13.88
N VAL A 210 -6.44 -6.67 12.63
CA VAL A 210 -7.20 -5.87 11.66
C VAL A 210 -8.30 -6.73 11.03
N LEU A 211 -9.46 -6.13 10.79
CA LEU A 211 -10.63 -6.78 10.22
C LEU A 211 -10.50 -6.99 8.70
N GLY A 212 -9.62 -6.24 8.04
CA GLY A 212 -9.42 -6.30 6.61
C GLY A 212 -8.28 -5.40 6.14
N ILE A 213 -7.81 -5.66 4.94
CA ILE A 213 -6.69 -4.97 4.30
C ILE A 213 -7.19 -4.22 3.06
N ILE A 214 -6.83 -2.96 2.91
CA ILE A 214 -6.96 -2.18 1.68
C ILE A 214 -5.56 -2.04 1.07
N GLY A 215 -5.39 -2.48 -0.17
CA GLY A 215 -4.09 -2.65 -0.81
C GLY A 215 -3.84 -4.13 -1.11
N HIS A 216 -2.62 -4.56 -1.45
CA HIS A 216 -1.48 -3.77 -1.86
C HIS A 216 -1.76 -3.11 -3.23
N ARG A 217 -0.91 -2.17 -3.65
CA ARG A 217 -1.10 -1.47 -4.92
C ARG A 217 -0.77 -2.34 -6.14
N SER A 218 0.42 -2.96 -6.19
CA SER A 218 0.82 -3.78 -7.33
C SER A 218 0.35 -5.23 -7.20
N SER A 219 0.15 -5.86 -8.36
CA SER A 219 -0.19 -7.28 -8.43
C SER A 219 0.88 -8.17 -7.77
N GLY A 220 2.16 -7.85 -7.92
CA GLY A 220 3.25 -8.63 -7.32
C GLY A 220 3.28 -8.57 -5.79
N SER A 221 3.08 -7.37 -5.21
CA SER A 221 2.93 -7.22 -3.76
C SER A 221 1.70 -7.97 -3.25
N SER A 222 0.57 -7.86 -3.97
CA SER A 222 -0.67 -8.55 -3.60
C SER A 222 -0.51 -10.06 -3.61
N LEU A 223 0.09 -10.63 -4.66
CA LEU A 223 0.37 -12.07 -4.76
C LEU A 223 1.26 -12.58 -3.64
N ALA A 224 2.26 -11.80 -3.22
CA ALA A 224 3.14 -12.21 -2.14
C ALA A 224 2.45 -12.19 -0.77
N ALA A 225 1.51 -11.27 -0.55
CA ALA A 225 0.84 -11.07 0.73
C ALA A 225 -0.44 -11.92 0.90
N VAL A 226 -1.18 -12.15 -0.19
CA VAL A 226 -2.51 -12.78 -0.16
C VAL A 226 -2.51 -14.16 0.48
N ALA A 227 -1.49 -14.98 0.25
CA ALA A 227 -1.39 -16.30 0.87
C ALA A 227 -1.36 -16.22 2.42
N ILE A 228 -0.70 -15.21 2.99
CA ILE A 228 -0.59 -15.01 4.44
C ILE A 228 -1.93 -14.50 5.00
N TYR A 229 -2.59 -13.58 4.31
CA TYR A 229 -3.92 -13.09 4.71
C TYR A 229 -4.96 -14.21 4.63
N ASN A 230 -4.90 -15.06 3.61
CA ASN A 230 -5.79 -16.20 3.42
C ASN A 230 -5.65 -17.23 4.55
N GLN A 231 -4.41 -17.52 4.97
CA GLN A 231 -4.14 -18.40 6.11
C GLN A 231 -4.78 -17.90 7.42
N HIS A 232 -4.86 -16.59 7.60
CA HIS A 232 -5.45 -15.96 8.79
C HIS A 232 -6.89 -15.49 8.58
N LYS A 233 -7.49 -15.83 7.43
CA LYS A 233 -8.86 -15.45 7.05
C LYS A 233 -9.13 -13.94 7.16
N ILE A 234 -8.16 -13.11 6.79
CA ILE A 234 -8.29 -11.65 6.73
C ILE A 234 -8.62 -11.24 5.29
N PRO A 235 -9.80 -10.64 5.03
CA PRO A 235 -10.16 -10.15 3.70
C PRO A 235 -9.24 -9.01 3.24
N MET A 236 -8.93 -9.00 1.96
CA MET A 236 -8.06 -8.02 1.32
C MET A 236 -8.73 -7.49 0.06
N ILE A 237 -8.82 -6.17 -0.09
CA ILE A 237 -9.27 -5.52 -1.32
C ILE A 237 -8.16 -4.68 -1.95
N SER A 238 -7.71 -5.05 -3.14
CA SER A 238 -6.73 -4.27 -3.89
C SER A 238 -7.40 -3.29 -4.85
N PRO A 239 -7.01 -2.00 -4.83
CA PRO A 239 -7.60 -1.00 -5.72
C PRO A 239 -7.09 -1.08 -7.17
N THR A 240 -5.93 -1.71 -7.40
CA THR A 240 -5.23 -1.61 -8.70
C THR A 240 -4.55 -2.91 -9.17
N SER A 241 -4.64 -4.01 -8.42
CA SER A 241 -4.00 -5.27 -8.83
C SER A 241 -4.83 -6.01 -9.88
N SER A 242 -4.27 -6.14 -11.08
CA SER A 242 -4.97 -6.72 -12.24
C SER A 242 -4.46 -8.10 -12.67
N SER A 243 -3.40 -8.65 -12.05
CA SER A 243 -2.87 -9.96 -12.48
C SER A 243 -3.93 -11.06 -12.39
N THR A 244 -4.01 -11.88 -13.42
CA THR A 244 -4.90 -13.06 -13.45
C THR A 244 -4.47 -14.12 -12.43
N ASP A 245 -3.21 -14.13 -12.01
CA ASP A 245 -2.75 -15.05 -10.96
C ASP A 245 -3.45 -14.81 -9.60
N LEU A 246 -4.06 -13.64 -9.41
CA LEU A 246 -4.84 -13.32 -8.22
C LEU A 246 -6.26 -13.87 -8.26
N ASP A 247 -6.72 -14.36 -9.42
CA ASP A 247 -8.02 -15.03 -9.58
C ASP A 247 -7.97 -16.51 -9.16
N ASN A 248 -6.89 -16.93 -8.47
CA ASN A 248 -6.77 -18.27 -7.92
C ASN A 248 -7.86 -18.52 -6.86
N GLU A 249 -8.66 -19.57 -7.06
CA GLU A 249 -9.75 -19.98 -6.17
C GLU A 249 -9.30 -20.28 -4.74
N GLU A 250 -8.01 -20.61 -4.53
CA GLU A 250 -7.44 -20.79 -3.19
C GLU A 250 -7.41 -19.48 -2.38
N TYR A 251 -7.42 -18.32 -3.03
CA TYR A 251 -7.36 -17.00 -2.40
C TYR A 251 -8.77 -16.43 -2.14
N GLU A 252 -9.59 -17.16 -1.39
CA GLU A 252 -10.99 -16.81 -1.04
C GLU A 252 -11.15 -15.41 -0.42
N VAL A 253 -10.10 -14.91 0.22
CA VAL A 253 -10.10 -13.61 0.92
C VAL A 253 -9.74 -12.43 0.02
N PHE A 254 -9.40 -12.66 -1.25
CA PHE A 254 -8.94 -11.62 -2.16
C PHE A 254 -10.08 -11.02 -2.99
N PHE A 255 -10.15 -9.69 -2.96
CA PHE A 255 -11.06 -8.88 -3.73
C PHE A 255 -10.30 -7.75 -4.42
N ARG A 256 -10.91 -7.16 -5.45
CA ARG A 256 -10.34 -6.01 -6.16
C ARG A 256 -11.43 -5.19 -6.83
N THR A 257 -11.11 -3.93 -7.11
CA THR A 257 -12.01 -2.98 -7.80
C THR A 257 -11.74 -2.84 -9.29
N VAL A 258 -10.84 -3.67 -9.85
CA VAL A 258 -10.42 -3.65 -11.26
C VAL A 258 -10.57 -5.04 -11.88
N ALA A 259 -10.76 -5.07 -13.20
CA ALA A 259 -10.82 -6.30 -13.98
C ALA A 259 -9.46 -7.03 -14.07
N SER A 260 -9.47 -8.32 -14.41
CA SER A 260 -8.22 -9.05 -14.71
C SER A 260 -7.60 -8.63 -16.02
N ASN A 261 -6.28 -8.84 -16.11
CA ASN A 261 -5.56 -8.82 -17.36
C ASN A 261 -6.18 -9.78 -18.39
N LYS A 262 -6.72 -10.92 -17.96
CA LYS A 262 -7.48 -11.84 -18.81
C LYS A 262 -8.72 -11.16 -19.39
N GLU A 263 -9.57 -10.55 -18.57
CA GLU A 263 -10.74 -9.81 -19.04
C GLU A 263 -10.37 -8.65 -19.96
N TYR A 264 -9.32 -7.88 -19.63
CA TYR A 264 -8.82 -6.83 -20.51
C TYR A 264 -8.36 -7.38 -21.86
N ALA A 265 -7.61 -8.50 -21.87
CA ALA A 265 -7.13 -9.13 -23.08
C ALA A 265 -8.29 -9.64 -23.96
N GLU A 266 -9.31 -10.25 -23.36
CA GLU A 266 -10.52 -10.67 -24.07
C GLU A 266 -11.24 -9.48 -24.71
N LYS A 267 -11.39 -8.36 -23.99
CA LYS A 267 -12.00 -7.15 -24.56
C LYS A 267 -11.17 -6.53 -25.69
N PHE A 268 -9.85 -6.48 -25.54
CA PHE A 268 -8.97 -5.98 -26.61
C PHE A 268 -9.01 -6.89 -27.85
N TYR A 269 -9.07 -8.21 -27.65
CA TYR A 269 -9.22 -9.16 -28.74
C TYR A 269 -10.53 -8.95 -29.51
N LEU A 270 -11.66 -8.84 -28.79
CA LEU A 270 -12.97 -8.62 -29.42
C LEU A 270 -13.00 -7.30 -30.21
N TYR A 271 -12.49 -6.22 -29.62
CA TYR A 271 -12.37 -4.93 -30.29
C TYR A 271 -11.50 -5.02 -31.56
N GLY A 272 -10.35 -5.69 -31.48
CA GLY A 272 -9.47 -5.90 -32.63
C GLY A 272 -10.12 -6.72 -33.74
N LYS A 273 -10.87 -7.77 -33.37
CA LYS A 273 -11.63 -8.61 -34.30
C LYS A 273 -12.72 -7.80 -35.03
N GLU A 274 -13.52 -7.03 -34.29
CA GLU A 274 -14.57 -6.17 -34.87
C GLU A 274 -13.97 -5.16 -35.85
N LYS A 275 -12.87 -4.51 -35.47
CA LYS A 275 -12.20 -3.52 -36.33
C LYS A 275 -11.60 -4.13 -37.59
N CYS A 276 -10.99 -5.31 -37.48
CA CYS A 276 -10.46 -6.03 -38.62
C CYS A 276 -11.55 -6.40 -39.63
N LEU A 277 -12.71 -6.87 -39.15
CA LEU A 277 -13.85 -7.21 -39.99
C LEU A 277 -14.46 -5.97 -40.66
N SER A 278 -14.56 -4.83 -39.96
CA SER A 278 -15.07 -3.58 -40.57
C SER A 278 -14.18 -3.08 -41.71
N ASP A 279 -12.86 -3.20 -41.55
CA ASP A 279 -11.90 -2.69 -42.53
C ASP A 279 -11.81 -3.59 -43.78
N GLN A 280 -12.12 -4.88 -43.66
CA GLN A 280 -12.27 -5.79 -44.81
C GLN A 280 -13.53 -5.46 -45.63
N ASN A 281 -14.65 -5.18 -44.96
CA ASN A 281 -15.91 -4.84 -45.64
C ASN A 281 -15.87 -3.48 -46.35
N ASN A 282 -15.06 -2.53 -45.88
CA ASN A 282 -14.90 -1.21 -46.52
C ASN A 282 -13.91 -1.21 -47.71
N LYS A 283 -13.27 -2.35 -48.01
CA LYS A 283 -12.35 -2.51 -49.16
C LYS A 283 -12.96 -3.29 -50.33
N MET A 284 -14.19 -3.79 -50.18
CA MET A 284 -15.01 -4.38 -51.24
C MET A 284 -16.03 -3.37 -51.74
#